data_AF-A0A2E9PTR9-F1
#
_entry.id   AF-A0A2E9PTR9-F1
#
_cell.length_a   1.000
_cell.length_b   1.000
_cell.length_c   1.000
_cell.angle_alpha   90.00
_cell.angle_beta   90.00
_cell.angle_gamma   90.00
#
_symmetry.space_group_name_H-M   'P 1'
#
loop_
_entity.id
_entity.type
_entity.pdbx_description
1 polymer ?
#
loop_
_entity_poly.entity_id
_entity_poly.type
_entity_poly.pdbx_seq_one_letter_code
_entity_poly.pdbx_strand_id
1 'polypeptide(L)'
;MVATHHDLLRTETDSESGKMHYVVPCPLCGLSYRHRVKPRNRNPRFLSEFRKEIALVAFDQMLYHVVHEHPDAVGVKVDELRSE
;
A
#
# COMPACT_ATOMS: atom_id res chain seq x y z
N MET A 1 17.64 -3.31 0.10
CA MET A 1 17.67 -1.84 -0.01
C MET A 1 16.25 -1.33 -0.02
N VAL A 2 15.82 -0.59 1.01
CA VAL A 2 14.45 -0.07 1.16
C VAL A 2 14.04 0.89 0.02
N ALA A 3 15.03 1.49 -0.67
CA ALA A 3 14.81 2.36 -1.82
C ALA A 3 14.16 1.66 -3.04
N THR A 4 14.39 0.36 -3.25
CA THR A 4 13.91 -0.36 -4.44
C THR A 4 12.40 -0.65 -4.41
N HIS A 5 11.72 -0.48 -3.27
CA HIS A 5 10.31 -0.85 -3.15
C HIS A 5 9.37 0.36 -3.25
N HIS A 6 9.86 1.57 -3.04
CA HIS A 6 9.06 2.81 -3.17
C HIS A 6 8.52 3.01 -4.60
N ASP A 7 9.16 2.40 -5.59
CA ASP A 7 8.73 2.40 -7.00
C ASP A 7 7.59 1.42 -7.31
N LEU A 8 7.27 0.50 -6.39
CA LEU A 8 6.11 -0.40 -6.55
C LEU A 8 4.79 0.32 -6.24
N LEU A 9 4.83 1.43 -5.49
CA LEU A 9 3.66 2.24 -5.20
C LEU A 9 3.25 3.04 -6.44
N ARG A 10 2.07 2.74 -6.97
CA ARG A 10 1.46 3.49 -8.07
C ARG A 10 0.35 4.37 -7.53
N THR A 11 0.39 5.65 -7.86
CA THR A 11 -0.70 6.59 -7.55
C THR A 11 -1.49 6.87 -8.81
N GLU A 12 -2.81 6.71 -8.74
CA GLU A 12 -3.72 6.90 -9.87
C GLU A 12 -4.70 8.02 -9.55
N THR A 13 -4.92 8.92 -10.51
CA THR A 13 -6.00 9.90 -10.44
C THR A 13 -6.95 9.67 -11.58
N ASP A 14 -8.22 9.42 -11.24
CA ASP A 14 -9.29 9.27 -12.21
C ASP A 14 -9.76 10.65 -12.67
N SER A 15 -9.57 10.97 -13.96
CA SER A 15 -9.86 12.30 -14.52
C SER A 15 -11.36 12.61 -14.64
N GLU A 16 -12.22 11.59 -14.77
CA GLU A 16 -13.68 11.79 -14.86
C GLU A 16 -14.33 12.01 -13.49
N SER A 17 -13.93 11.23 -12.48
CA SER A 17 -14.53 11.28 -11.14
C SER A 17 -13.72 12.09 -10.12
N GLY A 18 -12.50 12.51 -10.47
CA GLY A 18 -11.57 13.22 -9.58
C GLY A 18 -11.11 12.37 -8.39
N LYS A 19 -11.28 11.05 -8.46
CA LYS A 19 -10.92 10.13 -7.36
C LYS A 19 -9.44 9.78 -7.44
N MET A 20 -8.76 9.94 -6.32
CA MET A 20 -7.37 9.55 -6.17
C MET A 20 -7.27 8.19 -5.50
N HIS A 21 -6.35 7.36 -5.97
CA HIS A 21 -6.08 6.03 -5.44
C HIS A 21 -4.57 5.82 -5.32
N TYR A 22 -4.18 4.96 -4.38
CA TYR A 22 -2.87 4.33 -4.43
C TYR A 22 -3.04 2.82 -4.59
N VAL A 23 -2.08 2.23 -5.28
CA VAL A 23 -2.00 0.81 -5.58
C VAL A 23 -0.63 0.31 -5.17
N VAL A 24 -0.61 -0.75 -4.36
CA VAL A 24 0.62 -1.45 -3.98
C VAL A 24 0.49 -2.93 -4.34
N PRO A 25 1.34 -3.47 -5.22
CA PRO A 25 1.33 -4.88 -5.57
C PRO A 25 2.04 -5.72 -4.49
N CYS A 26 1.47 -6.88 -4.17
CA CYS A 26 2.14 -7.90 -3.40
C CYS A 26 3.22 -8.58 -4.26
N PRO A 27 4.48 -8.64 -3.81
CA PRO A 27 5.56 -9.24 -4.58
C PRO A 27 5.50 -10.78 -4.66
N LEU A 28 4.60 -11.43 -3.90
CA LEU A 28 4.56 -12.89 -3.77
C LEU A 28 3.41 -13.56 -4.56
N CYS A 29 2.24 -12.94 -4.62
CA CYS A 29 1.06 -13.51 -5.27
C CYS A 29 0.52 -12.69 -6.44
N GLY A 30 1.09 -11.51 -6.72
CA GLY A 30 0.63 -10.62 -7.78
C GLY A 30 -0.70 -9.91 -7.50
N LEU A 31 -1.34 -10.16 -6.35
CA LEU A 31 -2.49 -9.36 -5.90
C LEU A 31 -2.05 -7.92 -5.65
N SER A 32 -2.95 -6.97 -5.91
CA SER A 32 -2.67 -5.55 -5.70
C SER A 32 -3.69 -4.94 -4.75
N TYR A 33 -3.20 -4.29 -3.70
CA TYR A 33 -4.06 -3.54 -2.79
C TYR A 33 -4.32 -2.15 -3.37
N ARG A 34 -5.59 -1.87 -3.66
CA ARG A 34 -6.06 -0.58 -4.20
C ARG A 34 -6.90 0.13 -3.16
N HIS A 35 -6.47 1.32 -2.75
CA HIS A 35 -7.19 2.12 -1.77
C HIS A 35 -7.50 3.53 -2.27
N ARG A 36 -8.71 3.99 -1.96
CA ARG A 36 -9.17 5.33 -2.36
C ARG A 36 -8.75 6.36 -1.32
N VAL A 37 -8.05 7.37 -1.78
CA VAL A 37 -7.64 8.52 -0.98
C VAL A 37 -8.69 9.63 -1.12
N LYS A 38 -9.06 10.24 0.01
CA LYS A 38 -9.97 11.39 0.04
C LYS A 38 -9.18 12.64 0.49
N PRO A 39 -8.54 13.37 -0.43
CA PRO A 39 -7.84 14.60 -0.08
C PRO A 39 -8.81 15.65 0.47
N ARG A 40 -8.42 16.32 1.55
CA ARG A 40 -9.14 17.49 2.05
C ARG A 40 -9.09 18.58 0.97
N ASN A 41 -10.22 19.23 0.69
CA ASN A 41 -10.37 20.28 -0.33
C ASN A 41 -10.04 19.88 -1.77
N ARG A 42 -10.05 18.58 -2.14
CA ARG A 42 -9.71 18.11 -3.50
C ARG A 42 -8.34 18.62 -4.00
N ASN A 43 -7.36 18.75 -3.10
CA ASN A 43 -6.02 19.22 -3.47
C ASN A 43 -5.42 18.29 -4.56
N PRO A 44 -5.19 18.80 -5.80
CA PRO A 44 -4.65 17.99 -6.90
C PRO A 44 -3.20 17.54 -6.65
N ARG A 45 -2.48 18.23 -5.75
CA ARG A 45 -1.10 17.89 -5.37
C ARG A 45 -1.02 16.94 -4.19
N PHE A 46 -2.15 16.49 -3.63
CA PHE A 46 -2.15 15.64 -2.45
C PHE A 46 -1.28 14.38 -2.62
N LEU A 47 -1.40 13.71 -3.77
CA LEU A 47 -0.63 12.49 -4.04
C LEU A 47 0.88 12.72 -4.10
N SER A 48 1.32 13.89 -4.58
CA SER A 48 2.74 14.22 -4.66
C SER A 48 3.28 14.78 -3.34
N GLU A 49 2.50 15.61 -2.66
CA GLU A 49 2.83 16.23 -1.38
C GLU A 49 2.94 15.18 -0.27
N PHE A 50 2.00 14.24 -0.21
CA PHE A 50 1.94 13.18 0.80
C PHE A 50 2.45 11.83 0.31
N ARG A 51 3.32 11.81 -0.72
CA ARG A 51 3.80 10.57 -1.33
C ARG A 51 4.47 9.64 -0.31
N LYS A 52 5.20 10.20 0.66
CA LYS A 52 5.92 9.44 1.69
C LYS A 52 4.95 8.81 2.70
N GLU A 53 3.98 9.59 3.16
CA GLU A 53 2.95 9.17 4.10
C GLU A 53 2.05 8.10 3.48
N ILE A 54 1.63 8.30 2.23
CA ILE A 54 0.88 7.30 1.46
C ILE A 54 1.69 6.00 1.34
N ALA A 55 3.00 6.10 1.07
CA ALA A 55 3.85 4.91 1.00
C ALA A 55 3.95 4.18 2.33
N LEU A 56 4.09 4.87 3.45
CA LEU A 56 4.12 4.25 4.77
C LEU A 56 2.85 3.43 5.04
N VAL A 57 1.68 4.02 4.78
CA VAL A 57 0.39 3.31 4.95
C VAL A 57 0.26 2.16 3.96
N ALA A 58 0.65 2.36 2.69
CA ALA A 58 0.59 1.31 1.68
C ALA A 58 1.50 0.13 2.04
N PHE A 59 2.71 0.39 2.52
CA PHE A 59 3.63 -0.67 2.96
C PHE A 59 3.14 -1.38 4.20
N ASP A 60 2.57 -0.68 5.16
CA ASP A 60 1.93 -1.30 6.33
C ASP A 60 0.84 -2.32 5.92
N GLN A 61 -0.05 -1.91 5.01
CA GLN A 61 -1.09 -2.79 4.46
C GLN A 61 -0.51 -3.97 3.66
N MET A 62 0.56 -3.73 2.89
CA MET A 62 1.25 -4.79 2.15
C MET A 62 1.92 -5.79 3.10
N LEU A 63 2.57 -5.31 4.17
CA LEU A 63 3.19 -6.16 5.19
C LEU A 63 2.13 -6.99 5.90
N TYR A 64 1.00 -6.39 6.27
CA TYR A 64 -0.13 -7.09 6.85
C TYR A 64 -0.59 -8.25 5.95
N HIS A 65 -0.78 -7.98 4.65
CA HIS A 65 -1.14 -9.02 3.68
C HIS A 65 -0.07 -10.12 3.57
N VAL A 66 1.21 -9.76 3.49
CA VAL A 66 2.31 -10.72 3.37
C VAL A 66 2.41 -11.60 4.62
N VAL A 67 2.28 -11.03 5.81
CA VAL A 67 2.31 -11.78 7.07
C VAL A 67 1.15 -12.74 7.19
N HIS A 68 -0.05 -12.33 6.77
CA HIS A 68 -1.25 -13.18 6.87
C HIS A 68 -1.36 -14.24 5.77
N GLU A 69 -1.07 -13.88 4.53
CA GLU A 69 -1.29 -14.75 3.36
C GLU A 69 -0.02 -15.50 2.92
N HIS A 70 1.16 -15.02 3.33
CA HIS A 70 2.46 -15.60 2.96
C HIS A 70 3.43 -15.81 4.14
N PRO A 71 2.98 -16.34 5.28
CA PRO A 71 3.81 -16.49 6.48
C PRO A 71 5.11 -17.27 6.26
N ASP A 72 5.03 -18.37 5.51
CA ASP A 72 6.18 -19.23 5.22
C ASP A 72 7.25 -18.52 4.39
N ALA A 73 6.85 -17.60 3.51
CA ALA A 73 7.77 -16.85 2.65
C ALA A 73 8.57 -15.79 3.42
N VAL A 74 8.06 -15.33 4.58
CA VAL A 74 8.71 -14.34 5.44
C VAL A 74 9.22 -14.91 6.76
N GLY A 75 9.11 -16.23 6.95
CA GLY A 75 9.57 -16.90 8.17
C GLY A 75 8.79 -16.50 9.43
N VAL A 76 7.54 -16.06 9.27
CA VAL A 76 6.67 -15.64 10.37
C VAL A 76 5.67 -16.74 10.67
N LYS A 77 5.50 -17.10 11.95
CA LYS A 77 4.45 -18.03 12.38
C LYS A 77 3.21 -17.23 12.78
N VAL A 78 2.16 -17.24 11.94
CA VAL A 78 0.93 -16.44 12.16
C VAL A 78 0.24 -16.77 13.50
N ASP A 79 0.39 -18.01 13.99
CA ASP A 79 -0.17 -18.43 15.28
C ASP A 79 0.35 -17.60 16.47
N GLU A 80 1.54 -17.02 16.39
CA GLU A 80 2.11 -16.16 17.44
C GLU A 80 1.59 -14.71 17.38
N LEU A 81 1.02 -14.28 16.24
CA LEU A 81 0.52 -12.90 16.02
C LEU A 81 -0.97 -12.70 16.39
N ARG A 82 -1.72 -13.77 16.61
CA ARG A 82 -3.17 -13.73 16.90
C ARG A 82 -3.51 -13.79 18.40
N SER A 83 -2.50 -13.81 19.26
CA SER A 83 -2.66 -13.94 20.71
C SER A 83 -2.48 -12.59 21.41
N GLU A 84 -3.34 -11.62 21.10
CA GLU A 84 -3.54 -10.38 21.89
C GLU A 84 -5.03 -10.00 21.93
#